data_AF-A0A660SUB7-F1
#
_entry.id   AF-A0A660SUB7-F1
#
_cell.length_a   1.000
_cell.length_b   1.000
_cell.length_c   1.000
_cell.angle_alpha   90.00
_cell.angle_beta   90.00
_cell.angle_gamma   90.00
#
_symmetry.space_group_name_H-M   'P 1'
#
loop_
_entity.id
_entity.type
_entity.pdbx_description
1 polymer ?
#
loop_
_entity_poly.entity_id
_entity_poly.type
_entity_poly.pdbx_seq_one_letter_code
_entity_poly.pdbx_strand_id
1 'polypeptide(L)'
;MKRIIIVFLMIMPYFLWASGSDDELGPGLYADFTTNRGNMIFRLDPDRTPLTVTNFCGLAEGTLPNDYREPGEPFYDGLTFYREAAGYALFSGDPSGDGTGGPGYTIPRETGALISAGAPGILVMDGFATESAGSRFFIILEGDAYLDSKYTAFGRLISNIKTLKKLRRGDTIESIRIIRVGGEARRLKFNSDSFAEHLAEAKTAEIENLRIISPDLADAVLALGDERQKTPTGIYYEVLKTG
;
A
#
# COMPACT_ATOMS: atom_id res chain seq x y z
N MET A 1 -8.38 33.45 61.93
CA MET A 1 -8.37 32.17 61.19
C MET A 1 -7.73 32.42 59.84
N LYS A 2 -6.47 32.01 59.62
CA LYS A 2 -5.75 32.23 58.36
C LYS A 2 -6.10 31.11 57.38
N ARG A 3 -6.64 31.46 56.21
CA ARG A 3 -6.92 30.50 55.13
C ARG A 3 -5.63 30.27 54.34
N ILE A 4 -5.12 29.04 54.37
CA ILE A 4 -3.98 28.61 53.55
C ILE A 4 -4.55 28.04 52.25
N ILE A 5 -4.23 28.67 51.13
CA ILE A 5 -4.56 28.17 49.79
C ILE A 5 -3.36 27.33 49.34
N ILE A 6 -3.55 26.03 49.22
CA ILE A 6 -2.57 25.11 48.65
C ILE A 6 -2.86 25.01 47.15
N VAL A 7 -1.98 25.55 46.32
CA VAL A 7 -2.03 25.40 44.87
C VAL A 7 -1.29 24.11 44.52
N PHE A 8 -2.03 23.11 44.05
CA PHE A 8 -1.47 21.87 43.53
C PHE A 8 -1.02 22.12 42.09
N LEU A 9 0.29 22.28 41.88
CA LEU A 9 0.87 22.41 40.55
C LEU A 9 0.90 21.00 39.92
N MET A 10 -0.08 20.68 39.08
CA MET A 10 -0.06 19.49 38.24
C MET A 10 1.06 19.65 37.21
N ILE A 11 2.21 19.04 37.48
CA ILE A 11 3.28 18.91 36.51
C ILE A 11 2.80 17.86 35.50
N MET A 12 2.19 18.33 34.41
CA MET A 12 1.88 17.48 33.29
C MET A 12 3.21 17.01 32.69
N PRO A 13 3.48 15.70 32.60
CA PRO A 13 4.70 15.23 31.95
C PRO A 13 4.59 15.61 30.48
N TYR A 14 5.39 16.59 30.06
CA TYR A 14 5.69 16.84 28.67
C TYR A 14 6.38 15.57 28.14
N PHE A 15 5.58 14.66 27.62
CA PHE A 15 6.06 13.66 26.69
C PHE A 15 6.58 14.46 25.49
N LEU A 16 7.90 14.64 25.45
CA LEU A 16 8.60 15.26 24.35
C LEU A 16 8.50 14.30 23.15
N TRP A 17 7.35 14.34 22.47
CA TRP A 17 7.19 13.75 21.15
C TRP A 17 8.04 14.60 20.22
N ALA A 18 9.26 14.15 19.97
CA ALA A 18 10.07 14.67 18.89
C ALA A 18 9.46 14.19 17.58
N SER A 19 8.41 14.87 17.12
CA SER A 19 8.03 14.80 15.72
C SER A 19 9.14 15.41 14.90
N GLY A 20 9.75 14.61 14.03
CA GLY A 20 10.24 15.18 12.78
C GLY A 20 9.04 15.83 12.13
N SER A 21 9.05 17.15 12.06
CA SER A 21 7.92 17.97 11.69
C SER A 21 7.48 17.67 10.26
N ASP A 22 6.21 17.35 10.07
CA ASP A 22 5.52 17.32 8.78
C ASP A 22 5.73 18.62 7.95
N ASP A 23 6.16 19.70 8.61
CA ASP A 23 6.45 21.04 8.05
C ASP A 23 7.60 21.09 7.01
N GLU A 24 8.43 20.05 6.87
CA GLU A 24 9.50 20.00 5.86
C GLU A 24 9.11 19.27 4.56
N LEU A 25 7.89 18.74 4.45
CA LEU A 25 7.44 18.01 3.26
C LEU A 25 6.98 18.98 2.17
N GLY A 26 7.50 18.80 0.95
CA GLY A 26 6.99 19.49 -0.25
C GLY A 26 5.57 19.03 -0.64
N PRO A 27 4.93 19.68 -1.62
CA PRO A 27 3.63 19.23 -2.13
C PRO A 27 3.64 17.76 -2.60
N GLY A 28 2.63 16.99 -2.19
CA GLY A 28 2.50 15.58 -2.55
C GLY A 28 1.71 14.76 -1.55
N LEU A 29 1.65 13.46 -1.85
CA LEU A 29 1.01 12.44 -1.02
C LEU A 29 2.08 11.57 -0.36
N TYR A 30 1.93 11.30 0.92
CA TYR A 30 2.89 10.56 1.71
C TYR A 30 2.20 9.55 2.64
N ALA A 31 2.95 8.52 3.02
CA ALA A 31 2.58 7.57 4.07
C ALA A 31 3.65 7.60 5.17
N ASP A 32 3.25 7.95 6.38
CA ASP A 32 4.07 7.86 7.59
C ASP A 32 3.80 6.52 8.28
N PHE A 33 4.81 5.65 8.23
CA PHE A 33 4.82 4.35 8.88
C PHE A 33 5.42 4.51 10.27
N THR A 34 4.60 4.31 11.29
CA THR A 34 5.08 4.12 12.66
C THR A 34 5.26 2.63 12.89
N THR A 35 6.45 2.22 13.31
CA THR A 35 6.78 0.81 13.62
C THR A 35 7.41 0.72 15.00
N ASN A 36 7.47 -0.50 15.55
CA ASN A 36 8.19 -0.79 16.79
C ASN A 36 9.72 -0.53 16.70
N ARG A 37 10.24 -0.20 15.51
CA ARG A 37 11.65 0.20 15.27
C ARG A 37 11.83 1.71 15.02
N GLY A 38 10.74 2.48 14.98
CA GLY A 38 10.72 3.91 14.69
C GLY A 38 9.92 4.24 13.42
N ASN A 39 9.97 5.52 13.02
CA ASN A 39 9.12 6.03 11.95
C ASN A 39 9.85 6.07 10.61
N MET A 40 9.08 5.97 9.52
CA MET A 40 9.55 6.08 8.13
C MET A 40 8.52 6.84 7.30
N ILE A 41 8.97 7.73 6.42
CA ILE A 41 8.07 8.46 5.52
C ILE A 41 8.33 8.03 4.09
N PHE A 42 7.27 7.62 3.40
CA PHE A 42 7.28 7.30 1.98
C PHE A 42 6.50 8.35 1.20
N ARG A 43 7.03 8.79 0.06
CA ARG A 43 6.26 9.54 -0.95
C ARG A 43 5.57 8.54 -1.87
N LEU A 44 4.27 8.73 -2.09
CA LEU A 44 3.44 7.89 -2.97
C LEU A 44 3.33 8.51 -4.37
N ASP A 45 3.03 7.69 -5.38
CA ASP A 45 2.94 8.10 -6.79
C ASP A 45 1.53 7.87 -7.38
N PRO A 46 0.53 8.68 -6.98
CA PRO A 46 -0.84 8.54 -7.48
C PRO A 46 -0.98 8.84 -8.97
N ASP A 47 -0.04 9.57 -9.58
CA ASP A 47 -0.11 9.93 -11.00
C ASP A 47 0.25 8.73 -11.89
N ARG A 48 1.17 7.87 -11.44
CA ARG A 48 1.61 6.69 -12.21
C ARG A 48 0.89 5.41 -11.83
N THR A 49 0.46 5.28 -10.59
CA THR A 49 -0.20 4.08 -10.06
C THR A 49 -1.44 4.45 -9.23
N PRO A 50 -2.43 5.11 -9.85
CA PRO A 50 -3.61 5.65 -9.16
C PRO A 50 -4.43 4.58 -8.43
N LEU A 51 -4.65 3.40 -9.03
CA LEU A 51 -5.42 2.34 -8.39
C LEU A 51 -4.69 1.79 -7.18
N THR A 52 -3.39 1.50 -7.31
CA THR A 52 -2.57 0.94 -6.24
C THR A 52 -2.46 1.89 -5.06
N VAL A 53 -2.26 3.18 -5.34
CA VAL A 53 -2.20 4.21 -4.29
C VAL A 53 -3.57 4.40 -3.64
N THR A 54 -4.64 4.45 -4.42
CA THR A 54 -6.02 4.58 -3.89
C THR A 54 -6.39 3.39 -3.00
N ASN A 55 -6.07 2.18 -3.44
CA ASN A 55 -6.24 0.95 -2.68
C ASN A 55 -5.46 0.98 -1.36
N PHE A 56 -4.14 1.24 -1.42
CA PHE A 56 -3.28 1.27 -0.24
C PHE A 56 -3.72 2.35 0.75
N CYS A 57 -3.97 3.57 0.30
CA CYS A 57 -4.39 4.65 1.17
C CYS A 57 -5.79 4.41 1.74
N GLY A 58 -6.71 3.87 0.95
CA GLY A 58 -8.06 3.57 1.42
C GLY A 58 -8.10 2.47 2.49
N LEU A 59 -7.24 1.45 2.35
CA LEU A 59 -7.03 0.43 3.39
C LEU A 59 -6.36 1.03 4.64
N ALA A 60 -5.34 1.88 4.46
CA ALA A 60 -4.68 2.55 5.60
C ALA A 60 -5.62 3.48 6.37
N GLU A 61 -6.57 4.13 5.71
CA GLU A 61 -7.55 5.02 6.34
C GLU A 61 -8.83 4.33 6.82
N GLY A 62 -9.00 3.03 6.54
CA GLY A 62 -10.22 2.28 6.86
C GLY A 62 -11.44 2.71 6.03
N THR A 63 -11.23 3.41 4.92
CA THR A 63 -12.30 3.95 4.05
C THR A 63 -12.70 2.97 2.96
N LEU A 64 -11.92 1.92 2.71
CA LEU A 64 -12.29 0.82 1.82
C LEU A 64 -12.79 -0.40 2.61
N PRO A 65 -13.90 -1.01 2.17
CA PRO A 65 -14.39 -2.26 2.77
C PRO A 65 -13.36 -3.37 2.55
N ASN A 66 -13.29 -4.29 3.51
CA ASN A 66 -12.41 -5.46 3.46
C ASN A 66 -12.94 -6.55 4.41
N ASP A 67 -12.41 -7.76 4.28
CA ASP A 67 -12.88 -8.93 5.05
C ASP A 67 -12.16 -9.13 6.40
N TYR A 68 -11.26 -8.23 6.78
CA TYR A 68 -10.40 -8.37 7.97
C TYR A 68 -10.72 -7.40 9.11
N ARG A 69 -11.09 -6.16 8.77
CA ARG A 69 -11.36 -5.06 9.69
C ARG A 69 -12.78 -4.55 9.56
N GLU A 70 -13.32 -4.03 10.67
CA GLU A 70 -14.60 -3.33 10.63
C GLU A 70 -14.49 -2.02 9.83
N PRO A 71 -15.59 -1.52 9.24
CA PRO A 71 -15.57 -0.25 8.51
C PRO A 71 -15.05 0.91 9.37
N GLY A 72 -14.10 1.68 8.81
CA GLY A 72 -13.45 2.80 9.50
C GLY A 72 -12.22 2.41 10.33
N GLU A 73 -11.91 1.13 10.48
CA GLU A 73 -10.67 0.69 11.12
C GLU A 73 -9.50 0.63 10.12
N PRO A 74 -8.33 1.22 10.44
CA PRO A 74 -7.13 1.09 9.64
C PRO A 74 -6.71 -0.36 9.42
N PHE A 75 -6.60 -0.78 8.16
CA PHE A 75 -6.28 -2.16 7.79
C PHE A 75 -4.92 -2.63 8.28
N TYR A 76 -3.90 -1.78 8.13
CA TYR A 76 -2.49 -2.14 8.33
C TYR A 76 -2.01 -2.08 9.78
N ASP A 77 -2.79 -1.44 10.66
CA ASP A 77 -2.40 -1.25 12.06
C ASP A 77 -2.30 -2.61 12.76
N GLY A 78 -1.17 -2.84 13.43
CA GLY A 78 -0.84 -4.09 14.12
C GLY A 78 -0.33 -5.22 13.22
N LEU A 79 -0.31 -5.05 11.89
CA LEU A 79 0.22 -6.08 11.00
C LEU A 79 1.74 -6.21 11.14
N THR A 80 2.25 -7.41 10.84
CA THR A 80 3.68 -7.72 10.99
C THR A 80 4.41 -7.73 9.64
N PHE A 81 5.71 -7.52 9.68
CA PHE A 81 6.60 -7.91 8.60
C PHE A 81 6.78 -9.43 8.63
N TYR A 82 5.93 -10.17 7.93
CA TYR A 82 5.85 -11.63 8.06
C TYR A 82 7.01 -12.39 7.40
N ARG A 83 7.66 -11.77 6.41
CA ARG A 83 8.78 -12.35 5.68
C ARG A 83 9.88 -11.31 5.43
N GLU A 84 11.11 -11.77 5.56
CA GLU A 84 12.32 -11.04 5.20
C GLU A 84 13.11 -11.87 4.19
N ALA A 85 13.37 -11.30 3.02
CA ALA A 85 14.40 -11.76 2.11
C ALA A 85 15.68 -11.01 2.49
N ALA A 86 16.57 -11.67 3.24
CA ALA A 86 17.71 -11.05 3.90
C ALA A 86 18.51 -10.14 2.94
N GLY A 87 18.61 -8.86 3.28
CA GLY A 87 19.33 -7.85 2.49
C GLY A 87 18.59 -7.33 1.26
N TYR A 88 17.49 -7.95 0.85
CA TYR A 88 16.80 -7.64 -0.41
C TYR A 88 15.43 -6.99 -0.21
N ALA A 89 14.54 -7.60 0.59
CA ALA A 89 13.16 -7.11 0.74
C ALA A 89 12.51 -7.52 2.08
N LEU A 90 11.56 -6.70 2.52
CA LEU A 90 10.70 -6.95 3.70
C LEU A 90 9.23 -6.95 3.27
N PHE A 91 8.48 -7.98 3.61
CA PHE A 91 7.08 -8.19 3.19
C PHE A 91 6.12 -7.96 4.35
N SER A 92 5.01 -7.28 4.07
CA SER A 92 3.94 -7.00 5.04
C SER A 92 2.58 -6.82 4.33
N GLY A 93 1.56 -6.35 5.06
CA GLY A 93 0.22 -6.15 4.53
C GLY A 93 -0.62 -7.43 4.44
N ASP A 94 -0.18 -8.51 5.09
CA ASP A 94 -0.94 -9.76 5.20
C ASP A 94 -1.56 -9.90 6.61
N PRO A 95 -2.90 -9.94 6.74
CA PRO A 95 -3.57 -10.19 8.02
C PRO A 95 -3.34 -11.60 8.60
N SER A 96 -3.08 -12.61 7.77
CA SER A 96 -2.77 -13.98 8.21
C SER A 96 -1.33 -14.12 8.73
N GLY A 97 -0.43 -13.25 8.26
CA GLY A 97 0.98 -13.26 8.62
C GLY A 97 1.80 -14.45 8.07
N ASP A 98 1.30 -15.13 7.04
CA ASP A 98 1.93 -16.31 6.42
C ASP A 98 2.17 -16.17 4.90
N GLY A 99 1.78 -15.03 4.34
CA GLY A 99 1.84 -14.66 2.94
C GLY A 99 0.55 -14.90 2.15
N THR A 100 -0.51 -15.43 2.76
CA THR A 100 -1.71 -15.90 2.03
C THR A 100 -2.95 -15.02 2.19
N GLY A 101 -3.01 -14.16 3.21
CA GLY A 101 -4.17 -13.30 3.44
C GLY A 101 -4.19 -12.04 2.58
N GLY A 102 -5.30 -11.32 2.70
CA GLY A 102 -5.57 -10.09 1.95
C GLY A 102 -6.85 -9.41 2.41
N PRO A 103 -7.31 -8.37 1.70
CA PRO A 103 -8.47 -7.59 2.08
C PRO A 103 -9.81 -8.18 1.60
N GLY A 104 -9.81 -9.41 1.06
CA GLY A 104 -11.00 -10.03 0.45
C GLY A 104 -11.12 -9.84 -1.07
N TYR A 105 -10.22 -9.05 -1.67
CA TYR A 105 -10.18 -8.80 -3.10
C TYR A 105 -8.73 -8.62 -3.59
N THR A 106 -8.58 -8.46 -4.90
CA THR A 106 -7.30 -8.21 -5.54
C THR A 106 -7.43 -7.11 -6.58
N ILE A 107 -6.34 -6.40 -6.88
CA ILE A 107 -6.29 -5.36 -7.91
C ILE A 107 -5.35 -5.74 -9.06
N PRO A 108 -5.66 -5.35 -10.31
CA PRO A 108 -4.76 -5.54 -11.45
C PRO A 108 -3.46 -4.75 -11.27
N ARG A 109 -2.41 -5.21 -11.95
CA ARG A 109 -1.10 -4.57 -11.95
C ARG A 109 -1.13 -3.27 -12.76
N GLU A 110 -0.47 -2.24 -12.26
CA GLU A 110 -0.23 -0.99 -12.99
C GLU A 110 1.23 -0.90 -13.43
N THR A 111 1.46 -0.35 -14.63
CA THR A 111 2.80 -0.07 -15.18
C THR A 111 3.07 1.42 -15.14
N GLY A 112 4.23 1.86 -14.64
CA GLY A 112 4.64 3.25 -14.81
C GLY A 112 5.73 3.73 -13.86
N ALA A 113 5.72 3.26 -12.62
CA ALA A 113 6.80 3.50 -11.68
C ALA A 113 7.86 2.39 -11.79
N LEU A 114 9.14 2.78 -11.73
CA LEU A 114 10.27 1.88 -11.87
C LEU A 114 10.89 1.58 -10.51
N ILE A 115 10.98 0.29 -10.18
CA ILE A 115 11.61 -0.28 -9.00
C ILE A 115 13.13 -0.09 -9.06
N SER A 116 13.72 -0.30 -10.24
CA SER A 116 15.16 -0.15 -10.48
C SER A 116 15.71 1.26 -10.20
N ALA A 117 14.86 2.28 -10.24
CA ALA A 117 15.27 3.68 -10.23
C ALA A 117 15.28 4.35 -8.84
N GLY A 118 15.01 3.63 -7.74
CA GLY A 118 14.90 4.31 -6.44
C GLY A 118 15.11 3.49 -5.17
N ALA A 119 15.80 2.35 -5.25
CA ALA A 119 16.24 1.65 -4.05
C ALA A 119 17.39 2.41 -3.33
N PRO A 120 17.56 2.25 -2.00
CA PRO A 120 16.70 1.47 -1.09
C PRO A 120 15.39 2.19 -0.74
N GLY A 121 14.36 1.41 -0.46
CA GLY A 121 13.09 1.88 0.10
C GLY A 121 11.96 2.06 -0.91
N ILE A 122 11.87 1.22 -1.95
CA ILE A 122 10.71 1.25 -2.84
C ILE A 122 9.59 0.39 -2.26
N LEU A 123 8.38 0.97 -2.19
CA LEU A 123 7.15 0.25 -1.91
C LEU A 123 6.65 -0.41 -3.18
N VAL A 124 6.43 -1.72 -3.09
CA VAL A 124 6.01 -2.55 -4.21
C VAL A 124 4.82 -3.42 -3.80
N MET A 125 3.76 -3.42 -4.59
CA MET A 125 2.60 -4.27 -4.36
C MET A 125 2.97 -5.72 -4.66
N ASP A 126 2.64 -6.67 -3.77
CA ASP A 126 3.04 -8.10 -3.85
C ASP A 126 2.16 -8.91 -4.82
N GLY A 127 1.87 -8.34 -6.00
CA GLY A 127 1.16 -8.99 -7.10
C GLY A 127 2.14 -9.26 -8.24
N PHE A 128 2.46 -10.53 -8.49
CA PHE A 128 3.44 -10.93 -9.50
C PHE A 128 2.84 -11.06 -10.89
N ALA A 129 3.32 -10.25 -11.83
CA ALA A 129 2.99 -10.27 -13.24
C ALA A 129 1.47 -10.21 -13.51
N THR A 130 0.84 -11.37 -13.61
CA THR A 130 -0.60 -11.54 -13.81
C THR A 130 -1.35 -11.82 -12.52
N GLU A 131 -0.67 -12.16 -11.43
CA GLU A 131 -1.24 -12.30 -10.10
C GLU A 131 -1.59 -10.93 -9.54
N SER A 132 -2.82 -10.83 -9.03
CA SER A 132 -3.36 -9.64 -8.44
C SER A 132 -3.16 -9.69 -6.93
N ALA A 133 -2.58 -8.65 -6.33
CA ALA A 133 -2.52 -8.51 -4.88
C ALA A 133 -3.58 -7.52 -4.40
N GLY A 134 -4.07 -7.72 -3.18
CA GLY A 134 -4.99 -6.79 -2.54
C GLY A 134 -4.25 -5.82 -1.63
N SER A 135 -3.76 -6.31 -0.50
CA SER A 135 -3.15 -5.49 0.55
C SER A 135 -1.66 -5.73 0.76
N ARG A 136 -1.15 -6.89 0.34
CA ARG A 136 0.22 -7.35 0.57
C ARG A 136 1.21 -6.49 -0.23
N PHE A 137 2.26 -6.02 0.43
CA PHE A 137 3.31 -5.24 -0.19
C PHE A 137 4.67 -5.65 0.35
N PHE A 138 5.73 -5.24 -0.34
CA PHE A 138 7.08 -5.35 0.16
C PHE A 138 7.88 -4.07 -0.06
N ILE A 139 8.87 -3.87 0.80
CA ILE A 139 9.83 -2.78 0.72
C ILE A 139 11.15 -3.35 0.21
N ILE A 140 11.60 -2.87 -0.95
CA ILE A 140 12.87 -3.28 -1.54
C ILE A 140 14.02 -2.47 -0.97
N LEU A 141 15.12 -3.15 -0.64
CA LEU A 141 16.37 -2.57 -0.17
C LEU A 141 17.43 -2.47 -1.28
N GLU A 142 17.34 -3.29 -2.33
CA GLU A 142 18.27 -3.29 -3.48
C GLU A 142 17.49 -3.30 -4.81
N GLY A 143 17.78 -2.35 -5.69
CA GLY A 143 17.01 -2.16 -6.92
C GLY A 143 17.21 -3.30 -7.91
N ASP A 144 16.12 -3.71 -8.56
CA ASP A 144 16.12 -4.85 -9.47
C ASP A 144 15.23 -4.56 -10.71
N ALA A 145 15.88 -4.40 -11.87
CA ALA A 145 15.20 -4.11 -13.13
C ALA A 145 14.34 -5.28 -13.63
N TYR A 146 14.60 -6.51 -13.19
CA TYR A 146 13.73 -7.65 -13.51
C TYR A 146 12.32 -7.45 -12.94
N LEU A 147 12.21 -6.77 -11.79
CA LEU A 147 10.95 -6.53 -11.12
C LEU A 147 10.10 -5.44 -11.79
N ASP A 148 10.71 -4.51 -12.53
CA ASP A 148 9.99 -3.40 -13.19
C ASP A 148 8.87 -3.91 -14.11
N SER A 149 9.11 -5.05 -14.75
CA SER A 149 8.14 -5.70 -15.65
C SER A 149 7.08 -6.54 -14.95
N LYS A 150 7.23 -6.76 -13.63
CA LYS A 150 6.50 -7.80 -12.89
C LYS A 150 5.66 -7.27 -11.76
N TYR A 151 6.05 -6.18 -11.13
CA TYR A 151 5.37 -5.67 -9.96
C TYR A 151 5.02 -4.19 -10.11
N THR A 152 4.05 -3.72 -9.34
CA THR A 152 3.69 -2.31 -9.28
C THR A 152 4.49 -1.62 -8.17
N ALA A 153 5.46 -0.78 -8.52
CA ALA A 153 6.00 0.21 -7.57
C ALA A 153 4.97 1.32 -7.35
N PHE A 154 4.79 1.78 -6.11
CA PHE A 154 3.79 2.83 -5.82
C PHE A 154 4.26 3.89 -4.82
N GLY A 155 5.49 3.76 -4.32
CA GLY A 155 6.07 4.77 -3.45
C GLY A 155 7.55 4.56 -3.18
N ARG A 156 8.19 5.56 -2.58
CA ARG A 156 9.61 5.55 -2.24
C ARG A 156 9.88 6.19 -0.89
N LEU A 157 10.84 5.65 -0.16
CA LEU A 157 11.29 6.20 1.10
C LEU A 157 11.94 7.57 0.88
N ILE A 158 11.54 8.54 1.69
CA ILE A 158 12.13 9.89 1.67
C ILE A 158 12.72 10.28 3.03
N SER A 159 12.42 9.56 4.10
CA SER A 159 12.96 9.82 5.44
C SER A 159 13.22 8.53 6.22
N ASN A 160 14.26 8.55 7.06
CA ASN A 160 14.60 7.50 8.03
C ASN A 160 15.00 6.12 7.46
N ILE A 161 15.92 6.09 6.49
CA ILE A 161 16.56 4.86 6.01
C ILE A 161 17.21 4.00 7.11
N LYS A 162 17.65 4.63 8.22
CA LYS A 162 18.21 3.92 9.38
C LYS A 162 17.16 3.03 10.06
N THR A 163 15.90 3.44 10.10
CA THR A 163 14.79 2.66 10.62
C THR A 163 14.52 1.47 9.71
N LEU A 164 14.41 1.72 8.39
CA LEU A 164 14.20 0.65 7.40
C LEU A 164 15.26 -0.45 7.51
N LYS A 165 16.54 -0.07 7.64
CA LYS A 165 17.65 -1.02 7.80
C LYS A 165 17.64 -1.79 9.13
N LYS A 166 16.84 -1.41 10.12
CA LYS A 166 16.66 -2.12 11.39
C LYS A 166 15.47 -3.09 11.40
N LEU A 167 14.51 -2.90 10.49
CA LEU A 167 13.34 -3.76 10.40
C LEU A 167 13.71 -5.19 10.04
N ARG A 168 13.11 -6.15 10.71
CA ARG A 168 13.30 -7.59 10.51
C ARG A 168 11.94 -8.30 10.49
N ARG A 169 11.95 -9.57 10.08
CA ARG A 169 10.78 -10.43 10.23
C ARG A 169 10.25 -10.39 11.68
N GLY A 170 8.94 -10.20 11.83
CA GLY A 170 8.24 -10.15 13.12
C GLY A 170 8.14 -8.76 13.74
N ASP A 171 8.80 -7.75 13.18
CA ASP A 171 8.53 -6.36 13.55
C ASP A 171 7.12 -5.95 13.12
N THR A 172 6.56 -4.93 13.77
CA THR A 172 5.14 -4.57 13.67
C THR A 172 4.97 -3.15 13.12
N ILE A 173 3.98 -3.00 12.25
CA ILE A 173 3.43 -1.72 11.83
C ILE A 173 2.45 -1.28 12.92
N GLU A 174 2.82 -0.26 13.69
CA GLU A 174 1.95 0.28 14.73
C GLU A 174 0.85 1.13 14.12
N SER A 175 1.17 1.95 13.11
CA SER A 175 0.18 2.63 12.27
C SER A 175 0.75 3.08 10.92
N ILE A 176 -0.13 3.30 9.94
CA ILE A 176 0.18 4.01 8.70
C ILE A 176 -0.73 5.22 8.54
N ARG A 177 -0.16 6.43 8.59
CA ARG A 177 -0.90 7.68 8.41
C ARG A 177 -0.67 8.26 7.02
N ILE A 178 -1.74 8.61 6.32
CA ILE A 178 -1.66 9.28 5.02
C ILE A 178 -1.58 10.80 5.21
N ILE A 179 -0.51 11.41 4.71
CA ILE A 179 -0.24 12.85 4.80
C ILE A 179 -0.45 13.47 3.41
N ARG A 180 -1.27 14.53 3.35
CA ARG A 180 -1.62 15.26 2.13
C ARG A 180 -1.11 16.70 2.20
N VAL A 181 -0.07 17.02 1.43
CA VAL A 181 0.54 18.35 1.38
C VAL A 181 0.20 19.04 0.06
N GLY A 182 -0.40 20.23 0.14
CA GLY A 182 -0.80 21.02 -1.03
C GLY A 182 -2.21 20.74 -1.55
N GLY A 183 -2.67 21.58 -2.47
CA GLY A 183 -4.06 21.56 -2.97
C GLY A 183 -4.41 20.31 -3.78
N GLU A 184 -3.51 19.83 -4.64
CA GLU A 184 -3.73 18.61 -5.44
C GLU A 184 -3.91 17.38 -4.56
N ALA A 185 -2.95 17.11 -3.66
CA ALA A 185 -2.98 15.94 -2.79
C ALA A 185 -4.21 15.91 -1.88
N ARG A 186 -4.71 17.07 -1.44
CA ARG A 186 -5.92 17.18 -0.61
C ARG A 186 -7.23 16.88 -1.37
N ARG A 187 -7.22 16.91 -2.69
CA ARG A 187 -8.38 16.56 -3.51
C ARG A 187 -8.47 15.08 -3.83
N LEU A 188 -7.38 14.34 -3.66
CA LEU A 188 -7.38 12.88 -3.80
C LEU A 188 -8.32 12.26 -2.79
N LYS A 189 -9.22 11.41 -3.31
CA LYS A 189 -10.17 10.63 -2.51
C LYS A 189 -9.70 9.19 -2.52
N PHE A 190 -9.81 8.54 -1.37
CA PHE A 190 -9.53 7.13 -1.21
C PHE A 190 -10.76 6.47 -0.61
N ASN A 191 -11.81 6.31 -1.41
CA ASN A 191 -13.06 5.68 -1.02
C ASN A 191 -13.52 4.72 -2.15
N SER A 192 -14.63 4.02 -1.92
CA SER A 192 -15.15 3.02 -2.85
C SER A 192 -15.41 3.58 -4.25
N ASP A 193 -15.83 4.85 -4.37
CA ASP A 193 -16.12 5.47 -5.68
C ASP A 193 -14.83 5.68 -6.47
N SER A 194 -13.83 6.35 -5.88
CA SER A 194 -12.52 6.57 -6.51
C SER A 194 -11.81 5.24 -6.82
N PHE A 195 -11.99 4.24 -5.95
CA PHE A 195 -11.43 2.91 -6.17
C PHE A 195 -12.09 2.23 -7.37
N ALA A 196 -13.42 2.27 -7.47
CA ALA A 196 -14.16 1.68 -8.58
C ALA A 196 -13.81 2.36 -9.92
N GLU A 197 -13.66 3.69 -9.93
CA GLU A 197 -13.22 4.46 -11.10
C GLU A 197 -11.84 3.99 -11.58
N HIS A 198 -10.83 4.02 -10.70
CA HIS A 198 -9.47 3.60 -11.06
C HIS A 198 -9.38 2.10 -11.40
N LEU A 199 -10.22 1.25 -10.79
CA LEU A 199 -10.29 -0.17 -11.13
C LEU A 199 -10.81 -0.38 -12.56
N ALA A 200 -11.84 0.37 -12.96
CA ALA A 200 -12.38 0.31 -14.32
C ALA A 200 -11.35 0.81 -15.36
N GLU A 201 -10.63 1.90 -15.05
CA GLU A 201 -9.54 2.42 -15.88
C GLU A 201 -8.42 1.38 -16.04
N ALA A 202 -7.96 0.79 -14.93
CA ALA A 202 -6.88 -0.20 -14.95
C ALA A 202 -7.27 -1.47 -15.73
N LYS A 203 -8.51 -1.96 -15.55
CA LYS A 203 -9.06 -3.08 -16.35
C LYS A 203 -9.09 -2.75 -17.83
N THR A 204 -9.50 -1.53 -18.20
CA THR A 204 -9.53 -1.09 -19.60
C THR A 204 -8.13 -1.06 -20.20
N ALA A 205 -7.16 -0.47 -19.49
CA ALA A 205 -5.76 -0.44 -19.91
C ALA A 205 -5.16 -1.85 -20.04
N GLU A 206 -5.51 -2.79 -19.15
CA GLU A 206 -5.08 -4.19 -19.27
C GLU A 206 -5.59 -4.82 -20.58
N ILE A 207 -6.88 -4.64 -20.89
CA ILE A 207 -7.49 -5.17 -22.12
C ILE A 207 -6.85 -4.53 -23.37
N GLU A 208 -6.62 -3.22 -23.37
CA GLU A 208 -5.97 -2.53 -24.49
C GLU A 208 -4.55 -3.05 -24.72
N ASN A 209 -3.78 -3.24 -23.66
CA ASN A 209 -2.45 -3.84 -23.73
C ASN A 209 -2.50 -5.29 -24.23
N LEU A 210 -3.46 -6.09 -23.76
CA LEU A 210 -3.68 -7.45 -24.27
C LEU A 210 -4.04 -7.44 -25.75
N ARG A 211 -4.84 -6.47 -26.21
CA ARG A 211 -5.25 -6.37 -27.61
C ARG A 211 -4.07 -6.13 -28.56
N ILE A 212 -3.03 -5.42 -28.09
CA ILE A 212 -1.78 -5.22 -28.83
C ILE A 212 -1.00 -6.55 -28.97
N ILE A 213 -1.02 -7.38 -27.93
CA ILE A 213 -0.27 -8.65 -27.88
C ILE A 213 -1.03 -9.77 -28.62
N SER A 214 -2.33 -9.90 -28.36
CA SER A 214 -3.23 -10.91 -28.93
C SER A 214 -4.68 -10.40 -28.90
N PRO A 215 -5.22 -9.94 -30.04
CA PRO A 215 -6.61 -9.49 -30.14
C PRO A 215 -7.62 -10.57 -29.71
N ASP A 216 -7.41 -11.81 -30.12
CA ASP A 216 -8.29 -12.94 -29.79
C ASP A 216 -8.34 -13.20 -28.29
N LEU A 217 -7.19 -13.06 -27.61
CA LEU A 217 -7.13 -13.18 -26.15
C LEU A 217 -7.89 -12.03 -25.48
N ALA A 218 -7.72 -10.79 -25.96
CA ALA A 218 -8.44 -9.65 -25.41
C ALA A 218 -9.97 -9.81 -25.54
N ASP A 219 -10.45 -10.27 -26.70
CA ASP A 219 -11.87 -10.53 -26.92
C ASP A 219 -12.38 -11.68 -26.05
N ALA A 220 -11.59 -12.75 -25.85
CA ALA A 220 -11.93 -13.83 -24.93
C ALA A 220 -12.02 -13.36 -23.46
N VAL A 221 -11.07 -12.51 -23.03
CA VAL A 221 -11.07 -11.96 -21.67
C VAL A 221 -12.26 -11.02 -21.45
N LEU A 222 -12.65 -10.23 -22.46
CA LEU A 222 -13.86 -9.41 -22.43
C LEU A 222 -15.12 -10.28 -22.34
N ALA A 223 -15.18 -11.40 -23.08
CA ALA A 223 -16.32 -12.30 -23.08
C ALA A 223 -16.56 -13.00 -21.73
N LEU A 224 -15.51 -13.20 -20.92
CA LEU A 224 -15.61 -13.75 -19.55
C LEU A 224 -16.21 -12.76 -18.54
N GLY A 225 -16.41 -11.50 -18.91
CA GLY A 225 -17.01 -10.50 -18.04
C GLY A 225 -16.13 -10.10 -16.84
N ASP A 226 -16.75 -9.50 -15.84
CA ASP A 226 -16.07 -8.92 -14.67
C ASP A 226 -15.82 -9.90 -13.52
N GLU A 227 -16.56 -11.02 -13.46
CA GLU A 227 -16.38 -12.08 -12.46
C GLU A 227 -15.26 -13.06 -12.83
N ARG A 228 -14.60 -12.83 -13.96
CA ARG A 228 -13.46 -13.62 -14.40
C ARG A 228 -12.36 -13.64 -13.34
N GLN A 229 -11.80 -14.82 -13.17
CA GLN A 229 -10.62 -15.07 -12.35
C GLN A 229 -9.41 -15.27 -13.26
N LYS A 230 -8.22 -15.14 -12.69
CA LYS A 230 -6.95 -15.30 -13.41
C LYS A 230 -6.01 -16.17 -12.59
N THR A 231 -5.46 -17.22 -13.22
CA THR A 231 -4.47 -18.08 -12.57
C THR A 231 -3.11 -17.37 -12.44
N PRO A 232 -2.22 -17.88 -11.58
CA PRO A 232 -0.79 -17.51 -11.56
C PRO A 232 -0.10 -17.52 -12.93
N THR A 233 -0.49 -18.48 -13.79
CA THR A 233 0.06 -18.64 -15.14
C THR A 233 -0.56 -17.69 -16.16
N GLY A 234 -1.50 -16.83 -15.75
CA GLY A 234 -2.15 -15.83 -16.60
C GLY A 234 -3.36 -16.34 -17.37
N ILE A 235 -3.91 -17.51 -17.02
CA ILE A 235 -5.10 -18.07 -17.67
C ILE A 235 -6.33 -17.44 -17.04
N TYR A 236 -7.19 -16.84 -17.86
CA TYR A 236 -8.48 -16.34 -17.42
C TYR A 236 -9.53 -17.45 -17.45
N TYR A 237 -10.39 -17.50 -16.43
CA TYR A 237 -11.48 -18.45 -16.32
C TYR A 237 -12.66 -17.87 -15.53
N GLU A 238 -13.84 -18.47 -15.69
CA GLU A 238 -15.03 -18.14 -14.90
C GLU A 238 -15.56 -19.44 -14.27
N VAL A 239 -15.96 -19.39 -13.00
CA VAL A 239 -16.52 -20.55 -12.30
C VAL A 239 -18.04 -20.51 -12.43
N LEU A 240 -18.60 -21.27 -13.37
CA LEU A 240 -20.04 -21.27 -13.64
C LEU A 240 -20.87 -22.04 -12.60
N LYS A 241 -20.25 -22.98 -11.87
CA LYS A 241 -20.90 -23.77 -10.80
C LYS A 241 -19.85 -24.40 -9.89
N THR A 242 -19.95 -24.14 -8.59
CA THR A 242 -19.13 -24.82 -7.57
C THR A 242 -19.72 -26.19 -7.28
N GLY A 243 -18.90 -27.23 -7.39
CA GLY A 243 -19.26 -28.62 -7.06
C GLY A 243 -19.25 -28.90 -5.57
#